data_AF-A0AAD2JJK7-F1
#
_entry.id   AF-A0AAD2JJK7-F1
#
_cell.length_a   1.000
_cell.length_b   1.000
_cell.length_c   1.000
_cell.angle_alpha   90.00
_cell.angle_beta   90.00
_cell.angle_gamma   90.00
#
_symmetry.space_group_name_H-M   'P 1'
#
loop_
_entity.id
_entity.type
_entity.pdbx_description
1 polymer ?
#
loop_
_entity_poly.entity_id
_entity_poly.type
_entity_poly.pdbx_seq_one_letter_code
_entity_poly.pdbx_strand_id
1 'polypeptide(L)'
;MDHQSHSSTQEQAPSFIFGDLSASTFQWNDTNEGCFSNCNLWGGIITNNKSITNEDAAKGSNTEKEEVDKFLAESMKKLSLEEKEKALEEVRGILPRKDHIDEDSAFMDAIMKRLETHLLLIKRGSSYERAEQMNKAYVSNRPFRILFLRSNQYDPKPSAEHMIRYFEIKEELFGTHKLVQEILIEDLDPSDINCLESGAGQLLPHPDRANRRVFLMMPGLRRLCPVEHQLRSNFYVIMTTLRESDEARRHGVVAIIYTVGRFRDMSAGLDAARFAKVASSLPIPFCGMHFCHSDIRQFVLVKALLPLMPLYATPKFRSHYGTHAEVLYALRGYGISEDVLPFSHFEDKFLLRHHNMWCQDRKQKDAIIAIERRALLVLDCPPGPYNAEEAVSTALNHDDKGSHELIASKAVFDESAQESDDGRLNPCPQDILFGYGYKLHPGNVQLHNLIGDHADDYAAIDGKKEKMDYALNLVRYMKNQGSRFLIFERESKGWVEVSDNQARNKVAKTIRNRRRK
;
A
#
# COMPACT_ATOMS: atom_id res chain seq x y z
N MET A 1 4.19 -50.29 79.04
CA MET A 1 2.89 -49.63 79.15
C MET A 1 2.95 -48.39 78.27
N ASP A 2 2.41 -48.56 77.06
CA ASP A 2 1.58 -47.63 76.27
C ASP A 2 2.05 -46.18 76.12
N HIS A 3 2.47 -45.80 74.90
CA HIS A 3 1.65 -45.12 73.86
C HIS A 3 1.31 -43.67 74.25
N GLN A 4 1.58 -42.63 73.46
CA GLN A 4 1.13 -42.45 72.09
C GLN A 4 2.01 -41.47 71.27
N SER A 5 1.96 -41.72 69.97
CA SER A 5 2.52 -41.02 68.82
C SER A 5 1.44 -40.21 68.08
N HIS A 6 1.81 -39.11 67.41
CA HIS A 6 1.19 -38.61 66.17
C HIS A 6 2.24 -37.71 65.47
N SER A 7 2.84 -38.03 64.32
CA SER A 7 2.38 -38.42 62.97
C SER A 7 2.53 -37.25 61.98
N SER A 8 3.63 -37.27 61.23
CA SER A 8 3.85 -36.50 60.00
C SER A 8 3.55 -37.40 58.80
N THR A 9 2.50 -37.09 58.05
CA THR A 9 2.15 -37.78 56.80
C THR A 9 2.85 -37.10 55.61
N GLN A 10 3.75 -37.86 54.97
CA GLN A 10 4.22 -37.63 53.60
C GLN A 10 3.11 -38.05 52.62
N GLU A 11 2.70 -37.15 51.74
CA GLU A 11 1.82 -37.46 50.61
C GLU A 11 2.62 -37.83 49.37
N GLN A 12 2.11 -38.86 48.70
CA GLN A 12 2.67 -39.59 47.56
C GLN A 12 2.37 -38.87 46.24
N ALA A 13 3.35 -38.84 45.34
CA ALA A 13 3.15 -38.51 43.93
C ALA A 13 2.96 -39.81 43.11
N PRO A 14 2.03 -39.86 42.14
CA PRO A 14 1.81 -41.06 41.34
C PRO A 14 2.84 -41.20 40.21
N SER A 15 3.46 -42.38 40.16
CA SER A 15 4.28 -42.87 39.06
C SER A 15 3.40 -43.26 37.86
N PHE A 16 3.62 -42.59 36.73
CA PHE A 16 3.07 -43.01 35.43
C PHE A 16 4.15 -43.73 34.62
N ILE A 17 3.79 -44.93 34.19
CA ILE A 17 4.58 -45.89 33.42
C ILE A 17 4.61 -45.44 31.96
N PHE A 18 5.81 -45.30 31.39
CA PHE A 18 6.05 -45.11 29.96
C PHE A 18 5.78 -46.43 29.22
N GLY A 19 4.92 -46.38 28.22
CA GLY A 19 4.74 -47.43 27.22
C GLY A 19 5.55 -47.11 25.97
N ASP A 20 6.43 -48.04 25.60
CA ASP A 20 7.18 -48.06 24.34
C ASP A 20 6.26 -48.14 23.12
N LEU A 21 6.40 -47.16 22.21
CA LEU A 21 6.03 -47.31 20.81
C LEU A 21 7.17 -46.75 19.95
N SER A 22 7.91 -47.67 19.35
CA SER A 22 8.91 -47.42 18.33
C SER A 22 8.26 -47.33 16.96
N ALA A 23 8.49 -46.23 16.22
CA ALA A 23 8.57 -46.23 14.75
C ALA A 23 9.04 -44.87 14.20
N SER A 24 10.19 -44.94 13.52
CA SER A 24 10.70 -44.06 12.45
C SER A 24 10.88 -42.56 12.73
N THR A 25 12.08 -42.24 13.21
CA THR A 25 12.73 -40.93 13.13
C THR A 25 12.96 -40.55 11.66
N PHE A 26 12.25 -39.52 11.17
CA PHE A 26 12.67 -38.75 10.00
C PHE A 26 13.30 -37.47 10.54
N GLN A 27 14.64 -37.43 10.59
CA GLN A 27 15.39 -36.24 10.99
C GLN A 27 15.25 -35.17 9.90
N TRP A 28 14.46 -34.13 10.17
CA TRP A 28 14.59 -32.84 9.48
C TRP A 28 15.54 -31.96 10.29
N ASN A 29 16.56 -31.43 9.62
CA ASN A 29 17.58 -30.57 10.23
C ASN A 29 16.98 -29.22 10.63
N ASP A 30 16.86 -29.00 11.94
CA ASP A 30 16.63 -27.69 12.56
C ASP A 30 17.91 -26.84 12.48
N THR A 31 18.06 -26.08 11.40
CA THR A 31 19.06 -25.00 11.34
C THR A 31 18.41 -23.72 10.80
N ASN A 32 17.54 -23.07 11.58
CA ASN A 32 17.28 -21.63 11.45
C ASN A 32 16.41 -21.01 12.55
N GLU A 33 16.44 -21.54 13.78
CA GLU A 33 15.89 -20.83 14.93
C GLU A 33 16.99 -19.94 15.52
N GLY A 34 16.89 -18.61 15.35
CA GLY A 34 17.70 -17.70 16.16
C GLY A 34 18.13 -16.33 15.64
N CYS A 35 17.49 -15.71 14.63
CA CYS A 35 18.03 -14.44 14.09
C CYS A 35 17.29 -13.12 14.43
N PHE A 36 16.17 -13.11 15.17
CA PHE A 36 15.44 -11.85 15.40
C PHE A 36 15.25 -11.41 16.86
N SER A 37 15.82 -12.12 17.83
CA SER A 37 15.61 -11.83 19.26
C SER A 37 16.52 -10.75 19.87
N ASN A 38 17.42 -10.10 19.11
CA ASN A 38 18.36 -9.11 19.66
C ASN A 38 18.15 -7.70 19.06
N CYS A 39 17.28 -6.91 19.70
CA CYS A 39 16.97 -5.53 19.30
C CYS A 39 17.84 -4.46 20.00
N ASN A 40 18.86 -4.81 20.77
CA ASN A 40 19.63 -3.85 21.60
C ASN A 40 21.03 -3.46 21.08
N LEU A 41 21.40 -3.76 19.83
CA LEU A 41 22.78 -3.56 19.31
C LEU A 41 22.96 -2.45 18.26
N TRP A 42 22.07 -1.45 18.22
CA TRP A 42 21.92 -0.56 17.03
C TRP A 42 22.53 0.84 17.12
N GLY A 43 23.15 1.23 18.25
CA GLY A 43 23.68 2.59 18.46
C GLY A 43 25.11 2.87 17.96
N GLY A 44 25.90 1.86 17.56
CA GLY A 44 27.36 1.99 17.47
C GLY A 44 28.00 2.15 16.08
N ILE A 45 27.28 1.89 14.98
CA ILE A 45 27.92 1.67 13.67
C ILE A 45 27.99 2.92 12.77
N ILE A 46 27.25 4.00 13.07
CA ILE A 46 27.07 5.12 12.12
C ILE A 46 27.52 6.46 12.73
N THR A 47 28.83 6.72 12.85
CA THR A 47 29.34 8.06 13.24
C THR A 47 30.56 8.57 12.49
N ASN A 48 31.14 7.85 11.51
CA ASN A 48 32.31 8.35 10.79
C ASN A 48 31.97 8.94 9.41
N ASN A 49 31.63 10.24 9.39
CA ASN A 49 31.53 11.05 8.18
C ASN A 49 32.87 11.76 7.89
N LYS A 50 33.75 11.15 7.09
CA LYS A 50 34.86 11.87 6.43
C LYS A 50 34.42 12.28 5.03
N SER A 51 34.79 13.48 4.59
CA SER A 51 34.55 13.98 3.24
C SER A 51 35.36 13.16 2.22
N ILE A 52 34.67 12.30 1.46
CA ILE A 52 35.23 11.48 0.39
C ILE A 52 35.25 12.28 -0.92
N THR A 53 36.35 12.23 -1.67
CA THR A 53 36.46 12.89 -2.98
C THR A 53 35.86 12.03 -4.10
N ASN A 54 35.52 12.62 -5.26
CA ASN A 54 34.92 11.89 -6.38
C ASN A 54 35.85 10.81 -6.98
N GLU A 55 37.18 10.95 -6.87
CA GLU A 55 38.14 9.94 -7.36
C GLU A 55 38.23 8.73 -6.42
N ASP A 56 38.15 8.95 -5.11
CA ASP A 56 38.11 7.87 -4.11
C ASP A 56 36.80 7.06 -4.23
N ALA A 57 35.69 7.72 -4.56
CA ALA A 57 34.40 7.07 -4.80
C ALA A 57 34.42 6.13 -6.03
N ALA A 58 35.13 6.50 -7.10
CA ALA A 58 35.22 5.69 -8.31
C ALA A 58 36.03 4.40 -8.09
N LYS A 59 37.17 4.48 -7.39
CA LYS A 59 38.02 3.31 -7.08
C LYS A 59 37.41 2.40 -6.01
N GLY A 60 36.69 2.94 -5.02
CA GLY A 60 35.94 2.12 -4.05
C GLY A 60 34.78 1.35 -4.68
N SER A 61 34.16 1.89 -5.74
CA SER A 61 32.90 1.34 -6.29
C SER A 61 33.00 -0.07 -6.87
N ASN A 62 34.13 -0.47 -7.46
CA ASN A 62 34.27 -1.81 -8.05
C ASN A 62 34.42 -2.89 -6.98
N THR A 63 35.26 -2.67 -5.97
CA THR A 63 35.45 -3.62 -4.87
C THR A 63 34.17 -3.78 -4.05
N GLU A 64 33.46 -2.69 -3.78
CA GLU A 64 32.17 -2.73 -3.08
C GLU A 64 31.10 -3.50 -3.85
N LYS A 65 31.07 -3.35 -5.19
CA LYS A 65 30.17 -4.10 -6.07
C LYS A 65 30.45 -5.61 -6.02
N GLU A 66 31.71 -6.01 -6.12
CA GLU A 66 32.12 -7.42 -6.05
C GLU A 66 31.72 -8.08 -4.72
N GLU A 67 31.85 -7.35 -3.60
CA GLU A 67 31.43 -7.88 -2.30
C GLU A 67 29.91 -8.07 -2.17
N VAL A 68 29.10 -7.22 -2.81
CA VAL A 68 27.63 -7.42 -2.81
C VAL A 68 27.25 -8.59 -3.67
N ASP A 69 27.83 -8.70 -4.86
CA ASP A 69 27.62 -9.87 -5.72
C ASP A 69 28.05 -11.14 -4.99
N LYS A 70 29.11 -11.09 -4.19
CA LYS A 70 29.52 -12.19 -3.30
C LYS A 70 28.49 -12.48 -2.21
N PHE A 71 27.96 -11.49 -1.50
CA PHE A 71 26.93 -11.70 -0.47
C PHE A 71 25.62 -12.25 -1.05
N LEU A 72 25.17 -11.69 -2.18
CA LEU A 72 24.01 -12.20 -2.91
C LEU A 72 24.28 -13.62 -3.39
N ALA A 73 25.46 -13.90 -3.92
CA ALA A 73 25.86 -15.26 -4.30
C ALA A 73 25.89 -16.21 -3.10
N GLU A 74 26.36 -15.79 -1.93
CA GLU A 74 26.34 -16.57 -0.69
C GLU A 74 24.93 -16.84 -0.19
N SER A 75 24.05 -15.83 -0.23
CA SER A 75 22.63 -16.00 0.09
C SER A 75 21.96 -16.96 -0.89
N MET A 76 22.26 -16.82 -2.18
CA MET A 76 21.81 -17.76 -3.20
C MET A 76 22.36 -19.16 -2.93
N LYS A 77 23.63 -19.34 -2.54
CA LYS A 77 24.20 -20.68 -2.25
C LYS A 77 23.42 -21.46 -1.19
N LYS A 78 22.69 -20.79 -0.29
CA LYS A 78 21.82 -21.44 0.70
C LYS A 78 20.54 -22.06 0.12
N LEU A 79 20.20 -21.71 -1.12
CA LEU A 79 19.02 -22.20 -1.83
C LEU A 79 19.38 -23.33 -2.79
N SER A 80 18.43 -24.23 -2.97
CA SER A 80 18.47 -25.23 -4.05
C SER A 80 18.47 -24.55 -5.42
N LEU A 81 18.89 -25.29 -6.46
CA LEU A 81 18.86 -24.77 -7.84
C LEU A 81 17.45 -24.37 -8.26
N GLU A 82 16.45 -25.20 -7.93
CA GLU A 82 15.04 -24.95 -8.24
C GLU A 82 14.52 -23.68 -7.54
N GLU A 83 14.85 -23.45 -6.27
CA GLU A 83 14.45 -22.23 -5.56
C GLU A 83 15.08 -20.97 -6.16
N LYS A 84 16.33 -21.05 -6.62
CA LYS A 84 17.01 -19.94 -7.30
C LYS A 84 16.34 -19.58 -8.62
N GLU A 85 16.09 -20.59 -9.45
CA GLU A 85 15.43 -20.42 -10.75
C GLU A 85 14.04 -19.85 -10.58
N LYS A 86 13.24 -20.44 -9.67
CA LYS A 86 11.91 -19.95 -9.33
C LYS A 86 11.93 -18.50 -8.87
N ALA A 87 12.86 -18.12 -7.99
CA ALA A 87 12.97 -16.73 -7.55
C ALA A 87 13.37 -15.79 -8.70
N LEU A 88 14.31 -16.19 -9.56
CA LEU A 88 14.75 -15.39 -10.71
C LEU A 88 13.61 -15.16 -11.71
N GLU A 89 12.84 -16.20 -12.00
CA GLU A 89 11.69 -16.13 -12.90
C GLU A 89 10.54 -15.32 -12.28
N GLU A 90 10.30 -15.45 -10.97
CA GLU A 90 9.31 -14.65 -10.25
C GLU A 90 9.67 -13.17 -10.32
N VAL A 91 10.92 -12.76 -10.04
CA VAL A 91 11.32 -11.33 -10.15
C VAL A 91 11.08 -10.79 -11.56
N ARG A 92 11.40 -11.57 -12.59
CA ARG A 92 11.22 -11.19 -14.00
C ARG A 92 9.76 -11.20 -14.47
N GLY A 93 8.85 -11.74 -13.66
CA GLY A 93 7.45 -11.91 -14.04
C GLY A 93 7.25 -12.94 -15.15
N ILE A 94 8.14 -13.93 -15.25
CA ILE A 94 8.03 -15.01 -16.25
C ILE A 94 7.14 -16.13 -15.73
N LEU A 95 7.30 -16.48 -14.45
CA LEU A 95 6.40 -17.43 -13.81
C LEU A 95 5.13 -16.71 -13.37
N PRO A 96 3.96 -17.04 -13.94
CA PRO A 96 2.73 -16.77 -13.23
C PRO A 96 2.84 -17.42 -11.86
N ARG A 97 2.42 -16.70 -10.82
CA ARG A 97 2.59 -17.15 -9.45
C ARG A 97 1.63 -18.32 -9.19
N LYS A 98 2.02 -19.54 -9.56
CA LYS A 98 1.23 -20.78 -9.53
C LYS A 98 -0.27 -20.48 -9.36
N ASP A 99 -0.89 -20.03 -10.45
CA ASP A 99 -2.27 -19.56 -10.43
C ASP A 99 -3.32 -20.61 -10.02
N HIS A 100 -2.92 -21.83 -9.69
CA HIS A 100 -3.83 -22.91 -9.29
C HIS A 100 -3.25 -23.79 -8.18
N ILE A 101 -2.93 -23.22 -7.01
CA ILE A 101 -3.42 -23.94 -5.83
C ILE A 101 -4.93 -23.72 -5.91
N ASP A 102 -5.66 -24.78 -6.27
CA ASP A 102 -7.11 -24.77 -6.19
C ASP A 102 -7.43 -24.46 -4.72
N GLU A 103 -7.88 -23.23 -4.44
CA GLU A 103 -8.29 -22.80 -3.11
C GLU A 103 -9.65 -23.44 -2.79
N ASP A 104 -9.75 -24.75 -3.00
CA ASP A 104 -10.93 -25.52 -2.69
C ASP A 104 -11.21 -25.39 -1.18
N SER A 105 -12.50 -25.46 -0.83
CA SER A 105 -12.92 -25.21 0.54
C SER A 105 -12.22 -26.15 1.54
N ALA A 106 -12.01 -27.42 1.17
CA ALA A 106 -11.43 -28.42 2.07
C ALA A 106 -9.94 -28.17 2.31
N PHE A 107 -9.17 -27.84 1.26
CA PHE A 107 -7.78 -27.43 1.37
C PHE A 107 -7.64 -26.20 2.27
N MET A 108 -8.45 -25.17 2.02
CA MET A 108 -8.40 -23.93 2.79
C MET A 108 -8.81 -24.14 4.24
N ASP A 109 -9.80 -24.99 4.52
CA ASP A 109 -10.21 -25.32 5.89
C ASP A 109 -9.14 -26.10 6.64
N ALA A 110 -8.48 -27.06 5.98
CA ALA A 110 -7.39 -27.82 6.56
C ALA A 110 -6.19 -26.92 6.93
N ILE A 111 -5.81 -25.99 6.04
CA ILE A 111 -4.72 -25.05 6.27
C ILE A 111 -5.07 -24.03 7.35
N MET A 112 -6.28 -23.49 7.35
CA MET A 112 -6.75 -22.58 8.39
C MET A 112 -6.75 -23.25 9.77
N LYS A 113 -7.11 -24.52 9.85
CA LYS A 113 -7.02 -25.30 11.09
C LYS A 113 -5.57 -25.44 11.57
N ARG A 114 -4.63 -25.71 10.67
CA ARG A 114 -3.19 -25.77 11.01
C ARG A 114 -2.64 -24.42 11.44
N LEU A 115 -3.05 -23.33 10.78
CA LEU A 115 -2.69 -21.95 11.13
C LEU A 115 -3.13 -21.64 12.57
N GLU A 116 -4.38 -21.98 12.92
CA GLU A 116 -4.90 -21.81 14.28
C GLU A 116 -4.08 -22.60 15.30
N THR A 117 -3.73 -23.86 15.02
CA THR A 117 -2.85 -24.65 15.89
C THR A 117 -1.52 -23.94 16.17
N HIS A 118 -0.87 -23.38 15.14
CA HIS A 118 0.39 -22.66 15.33
C HIS A 118 0.20 -21.35 16.11
N LEU A 119 -0.87 -20.59 15.85
CA LEU A 119 -1.18 -19.38 16.60
C LEU A 119 -1.39 -19.66 18.09
N LEU A 120 -2.10 -20.76 18.44
CA LEU A 120 -2.29 -21.16 19.84
C LEU A 120 -0.97 -21.41 20.58
N LEU A 121 0.07 -21.87 19.89
CA LEU A 121 1.38 -22.14 20.48
C LEU A 121 2.19 -20.87 20.75
N ILE A 122 2.06 -19.85 19.89
CA ILE A 122 2.96 -18.68 19.91
C ILE A 122 2.30 -17.36 20.36
N LYS A 123 0.97 -17.30 20.48
CA LYS A 123 0.27 -16.03 20.73
C LYS A 123 0.47 -15.44 22.12
N ARG A 124 0.84 -16.23 23.12
CA ARG A 124 0.88 -15.80 24.53
C ARG A 124 1.79 -14.59 24.73
N GLY A 125 1.26 -13.50 25.29
CA GLY A 125 1.96 -12.24 25.56
C GLY A 125 2.05 -11.29 24.35
N SER A 126 1.67 -11.74 23.15
CA SER A 126 1.82 -10.97 21.92
C SER A 126 0.73 -9.90 21.74
N SER A 127 0.98 -8.96 20.82
CA SER A 127 -0.04 -8.02 20.33
C SER A 127 -1.22 -8.73 19.66
N TYR A 128 -1.01 -9.90 19.07
CA TYR A 128 -2.08 -10.73 18.50
C TYR A 128 -3.04 -11.22 19.59
N GLU A 129 -2.54 -11.73 20.73
CA GLU A 129 -3.41 -12.19 21.83
C GLU A 129 -4.22 -11.03 22.40
N ARG A 130 -3.62 -9.84 22.55
CA ARG A 130 -4.36 -8.62 22.92
C ARG A 130 -5.46 -8.30 21.91
N ALA A 131 -5.14 -8.31 20.61
CA ALA A 131 -6.14 -8.08 19.56
C ALA A 131 -7.27 -9.12 19.60
N GLU A 132 -6.95 -10.39 19.83
CA GLU A 132 -7.94 -11.47 19.93
C GLU A 132 -8.88 -11.28 21.15
N GLN A 133 -8.34 -10.83 22.28
CA GLN A 133 -9.12 -10.48 23.47
C GLN A 133 -10.03 -9.27 23.23
N MET A 134 -9.55 -8.26 22.48
CA MET A 134 -10.34 -7.07 22.14
C MET A 134 -11.47 -7.37 21.16
N ASN A 135 -11.19 -8.13 20.09
CA ASN A 135 -12.17 -8.49 19.08
C ASN A 135 -11.76 -9.77 18.35
N LYS A 136 -12.21 -10.91 18.87
CA LYS A 136 -11.93 -12.21 18.27
C LYS A 136 -12.41 -12.31 16.83
N ALA A 137 -13.59 -11.75 16.50
CA ALA A 137 -14.17 -11.82 15.16
C ALA A 137 -13.30 -11.11 14.11
N TYR A 138 -12.66 -10.01 14.47
CA TYR A 138 -11.71 -9.30 13.61
C TYR A 138 -10.48 -10.17 13.31
N VAL A 139 -9.85 -10.71 14.35
CA VAL A 139 -8.61 -11.51 14.22
C VAL A 139 -8.87 -12.89 13.59
N SER A 140 -10.06 -13.45 13.81
CA SER A 140 -10.51 -14.71 13.22
C SER A 140 -11.13 -14.56 11.83
N ASN A 141 -11.16 -13.36 11.27
CA ASN A 141 -11.74 -13.11 9.95
C ASN A 141 -11.01 -13.92 8.87
N ARG A 142 -11.76 -14.77 8.14
CA ARG A 142 -11.18 -15.69 7.16
C ARG A 142 -10.47 -14.95 6.02
N PRO A 143 -11.09 -14.00 5.30
CA PRO A 143 -10.41 -13.19 4.28
C PRO A 143 -9.10 -12.56 4.77
N PHE A 144 -9.08 -12.02 5.99
CA PHE A 144 -7.89 -11.41 6.58
C PHE A 144 -6.76 -12.43 6.79
N ARG A 145 -7.05 -13.60 7.38
CA ARG A 145 -6.06 -14.68 7.59
C ARG A 145 -5.51 -15.25 6.28
N ILE A 146 -6.34 -15.31 5.23
CA ILE A 146 -5.92 -15.76 3.90
C ILE A 146 -4.82 -14.87 3.31
N LEU A 147 -4.76 -13.57 3.65
CA LEU A 147 -3.67 -12.69 3.21
C LEU A 147 -2.30 -13.23 3.64
N PHE A 148 -2.18 -13.68 4.90
CA PHE A 148 -0.95 -14.20 5.47
C PHE A 148 -0.57 -15.55 4.87
N LEU A 149 -1.56 -16.44 4.71
CA LEU A 149 -1.37 -17.72 4.03
C LEU A 149 -0.86 -17.51 2.61
N ARG A 150 -1.53 -16.66 1.82
CA ARG A 150 -1.06 -16.31 0.47
C ARG A 150 0.36 -15.76 0.50
N SER A 151 0.66 -14.79 1.38
CA SER A 151 2.00 -14.17 1.47
C SER A 151 3.13 -15.18 1.75
N ASN A 152 2.83 -16.27 2.48
CA ASN A 152 3.78 -17.32 2.85
C ASN A 152 3.55 -18.64 2.08
N GLN A 153 3.00 -18.59 0.86
CA GLN A 153 2.80 -19.78 0.01
C GLN A 153 2.02 -20.91 0.70
N TYR A 154 1.03 -20.53 1.52
CA TYR A 154 0.16 -21.41 2.29
C TYR A 154 0.85 -22.25 3.37
N ASP A 155 2.07 -21.88 3.79
CA ASP A 155 2.69 -22.51 4.96
C ASP A 155 2.07 -21.96 6.26
N PRO A 156 1.39 -22.79 7.07
CA PRO A 156 0.72 -22.34 8.29
C PRO A 156 1.67 -21.79 9.36
N LYS A 157 2.89 -22.34 9.50
CA LYS A 157 3.81 -21.94 10.58
C LYS A 157 4.37 -20.52 10.36
N PRO A 158 5.02 -20.21 9.22
CA PRO A 158 5.45 -18.84 8.91
C PRO A 158 4.29 -17.86 8.84
N SER A 159 3.09 -18.31 8.42
CA SER A 159 1.89 -17.47 8.41
C SER A 159 1.45 -17.06 9.81
N ALA A 160 1.47 -17.97 10.79
CA ALA A 160 1.17 -17.65 12.18
C ALA A 160 2.17 -16.61 12.72
N GLU A 161 3.46 -16.84 12.52
CA GLU A 161 4.52 -15.90 12.94
C GLU A 161 4.39 -14.54 12.26
N HIS A 162 4.02 -14.52 10.97
CA HIS A 162 3.77 -13.29 10.22
C HIS A 162 2.57 -12.51 10.78
N MET A 163 1.51 -13.20 11.20
CA MET A 163 0.38 -12.56 11.89
C MET A 163 0.79 -11.95 13.22
N ILE A 164 1.64 -12.61 14.01
CA ILE A 164 2.17 -12.04 15.26
C ILE A 164 2.89 -10.71 14.97
N ARG A 165 3.86 -10.73 14.03
CA ARG A 165 4.62 -9.53 13.63
C ARG A 165 3.73 -8.40 13.10
N TYR A 166 2.68 -8.74 12.35
CA TYR A 166 1.72 -7.75 11.85
C TYR A 166 1.04 -6.99 12.98
N PHE A 167 0.54 -7.67 14.00
CA PHE A 167 -0.12 -6.98 15.12
C PHE A 167 0.88 -6.20 15.97
N GLU A 168 2.10 -6.68 16.13
CA GLU A 168 3.17 -5.94 16.82
C GLU A 168 3.51 -4.63 16.10
N ILE A 169 3.73 -4.68 14.78
CA ILE A 169 4.03 -3.45 14.03
C ILE A 169 2.83 -2.51 13.96
N LYS A 170 1.60 -3.04 13.90
CA LYS A 170 0.38 -2.24 13.89
C LYS A 170 0.19 -1.53 15.23
N GLU A 171 0.48 -2.21 16.34
CA GLU A 171 0.49 -1.61 17.68
C GLU A 171 1.56 -0.53 17.81
N GLU A 172 2.77 -0.78 17.32
CA GLU A 172 3.86 0.19 17.32
C GLU A 172 3.49 1.47 16.53
N LEU A 173 2.85 1.32 15.38
CA LEU A 173 2.54 2.44 14.49
C LEU A 173 1.31 3.25 14.93
N PHE A 174 0.25 2.58 15.41
CA PHE A 174 -1.07 3.19 15.64
C PHE A 174 -1.58 3.06 17.09
N GLY A 175 -0.85 2.36 17.95
CA GLY A 175 -1.23 2.11 19.34
C GLY A 175 -2.28 1.02 19.51
N THR A 176 -2.44 0.57 20.76
CA THR A 176 -3.31 -0.56 21.14
C THR A 176 -4.77 -0.36 20.72
N HIS A 177 -5.28 0.87 20.81
CA HIS A 177 -6.67 1.20 20.46
C HIS A 177 -7.02 1.01 18.96
N LYS A 178 -6.02 0.87 18.07
CA LYS A 178 -6.20 0.62 16.64
C LYS A 178 -5.89 -0.82 16.21
N LEU A 179 -5.54 -1.73 17.13
CA LEU A 179 -5.17 -3.13 16.81
C LEU A 179 -6.25 -3.84 16.01
N VAL A 180 -7.49 -3.77 16.48
CA VAL A 180 -8.65 -4.46 15.91
C VAL A 180 -9.51 -3.54 15.04
N GLN A 181 -8.93 -2.43 14.61
CA GLN A 181 -9.58 -1.47 13.74
C GLN A 181 -8.91 -1.49 12.37
N GLU A 182 -9.71 -1.38 11.32
CA GLU A 182 -9.21 -1.02 10.00
C GLU A 182 -8.71 0.43 9.98
N ILE A 183 -7.48 0.64 9.49
CA ILE A 183 -6.89 1.96 9.39
C ILE A 183 -7.46 2.66 8.15
N LEU A 184 -8.16 3.76 8.38
CA LEU A 184 -8.70 4.65 7.37
C LEU A 184 -7.85 5.93 7.29
N ILE A 185 -8.09 6.75 6.26
CA ILE A 185 -7.36 8.01 6.11
C ILE A 185 -7.61 8.99 7.26
N GLU A 186 -8.76 8.90 7.95
CA GLU A 186 -9.05 9.71 9.13
C GLU A 186 -8.27 9.28 10.39
N ASP A 187 -7.68 8.08 10.37
CA ASP A 187 -6.79 7.60 11.43
C ASP A 187 -5.35 8.09 11.23
N LEU A 188 -5.05 8.72 10.10
CA LEU A 188 -3.76 9.32 9.79
C LEU A 188 -3.71 10.75 10.30
N ASP A 189 -2.62 11.10 10.98
CA ASP A 189 -2.42 12.48 11.44
C ASP A 189 -2.12 13.43 10.25
N PRO A 190 -2.20 14.76 10.41
CA PRO A 190 -1.94 15.69 9.32
C PRO A 190 -0.54 15.56 8.68
N SER A 191 0.47 15.11 9.43
CA SER A 191 1.82 14.88 8.92
C SER A 191 1.91 13.59 8.12
N ASP A 192 1.21 12.54 8.54
CA ASP A 192 1.00 11.30 7.77
C ASP A 192 0.34 11.64 6.44
N ILE A 193 -0.76 12.42 6.46
CA ILE A 193 -1.47 12.83 5.24
C ILE A 193 -0.58 13.65 4.31
N ASN A 194 0.22 14.59 4.84
CA ASN A 194 1.18 15.35 4.02
C ASN A 194 2.26 14.43 3.42
N CYS A 195 2.72 13.42 4.17
CA CYS A 195 3.65 12.42 3.65
C CYS A 195 3.01 11.58 2.55
N LEU A 196 1.76 11.15 2.74
CA LEU A 196 0.97 10.47 1.72
C LEU A 196 0.87 11.33 0.47
N GLU A 197 0.39 12.58 0.57
CA GLU A 197 0.18 13.50 -0.55
C GLU A 197 1.48 13.95 -1.25
N SER A 198 2.65 13.79 -0.59
CA SER A 198 3.94 14.05 -1.22
C SER A 198 4.27 13.09 -2.37
N GLY A 199 3.65 11.90 -2.38
CA GLY A 199 3.94 10.81 -3.32
C GLY A 199 5.24 10.06 -3.04
N ALA A 200 5.83 10.21 -1.85
CA ALA A 200 7.02 9.46 -1.44
C ALA A 200 6.79 7.94 -1.38
N GLY A 201 5.55 7.49 -1.23
CA GLY A 201 5.13 6.11 -1.43
C GLY A 201 3.80 6.09 -2.18
N GLN A 202 3.75 5.46 -3.35
CA GLN A 202 2.54 5.45 -4.19
C GLN A 202 2.37 4.13 -4.94
N LEU A 203 1.11 3.78 -5.17
CA LEU A 203 0.72 2.70 -6.04
C LEU A 203 0.63 3.22 -7.48
N LEU A 204 1.32 2.59 -8.42
CA LEU A 204 1.24 2.97 -9.82
C LEU A 204 -0.10 2.53 -10.43
N PRO A 205 -0.67 3.29 -11.38
CA PRO A 205 -2.00 3.01 -11.92
C PRO A 205 -2.05 1.67 -12.67
N HIS A 206 -0.99 1.38 -13.43
CA HIS A 206 -0.88 0.18 -14.25
C HIS A 206 -0.02 -0.89 -13.55
N PRO A 207 -0.36 -2.17 -13.71
CA PRO A 207 0.50 -3.26 -13.27
C PRO A 207 1.71 -3.40 -14.19
N ASP A 208 2.65 -4.26 -13.80
CA ASP A 208 3.72 -4.69 -14.70
C ASP A 208 3.21 -5.74 -15.72
N ARG A 209 4.11 -6.23 -16.59
CA ARG A 209 3.76 -7.21 -17.62
C ARG A 209 3.22 -8.54 -17.07
N ALA A 210 3.51 -8.87 -15.82
CA ALA A 210 3.01 -10.07 -15.15
C ALA A 210 1.73 -9.81 -14.33
N ASN A 211 1.07 -8.68 -14.58
CA ASN A 211 -0.15 -8.26 -13.89
C ASN A 211 0.04 -8.05 -12.37
N ARG A 212 1.26 -7.72 -11.93
CA ARG A 212 1.59 -7.44 -10.54
C ARG A 212 1.43 -5.96 -10.28
N ARG A 213 0.87 -5.58 -9.13
CA ARG A 213 0.80 -4.17 -8.74
C ARG A 213 2.21 -3.63 -8.49
N VAL A 214 2.47 -2.40 -8.89
CA VAL A 214 3.77 -1.76 -8.68
C VAL A 214 3.66 -0.70 -7.58
N PHE A 215 4.41 -0.89 -6.50
CA PHE A 215 4.53 0.07 -5.42
C PHE A 215 5.86 0.83 -5.53
N LEU A 216 5.78 2.13 -5.82
CA LEU A 216 6.93 3.01 -6.02
C LEU A 216 7.18 3.83 -4.76
N MET A 217 8.39 3.71 -4.22
CA MET A 217 8.90 4.50 -3.12
C MET A 217 9.98 5.46 -3.62
N MET A 218 9.84 6.75 -3.32
CA MET A 218 10.81 7.79 -3.61
C MET A 218 11.10 8.59 -2.35
N PRO A 219 12.07 8.14 -1.54
CA PRO A 219 12.42 8.83 -0.30
C PRO A 219 12.76 10.32 -0.49
N GLY A 220 13.34 10.70 -1.64
CA GLY A 220 13.64 12.11 -1.95
C GLY A 220 12.43 13.05 -2.05
N LEU A 221 11.20 12.51 -2.17
CA LEU A 221 9.96 13.31 -2.14
C LEU A 221 9.43 13.57 -0.73
N ARG A 222 10.01 12.92 0.29
CA ARG A 222 9.66 13.14 1.69
C ARG A 222 9.98 14.59 2.06
N ARG A 223 8.95 15.44 2.18
CA ARG A 223 9.03 16.88 2.47
C ARG A 223 9.50 17.17 3.90
N LEU A 224 10.72 16.74 4.26
CA LEU A 224 11.26 16.79 5.64
C LEU A 224 10.39 16.07 6.68
N CYS A 225 9.50 15.19 6.22
CA CYS A 225 8.63 14.43 7.11
C CYS A 225 9.46 13.38 7.87
N PRO A 226 9.31 13.26 9.20
CA PRO A 226 9.89 12.15 9.95
C PRO A 226 9.48 10.79 9.36
N VAL A 227 10.34 9.78 9.54
CA VAL A 227 10.14 8.46 8.94
C VAL A 227 8.85 7.79 9.40
N GLU A 228 8.48 7.97 10.67
CA GLU A 228 7.31 7.35 11.29
C GLU A 228 6.04 7.64 10.50
N HIS A 229 5.89 8.88 10.03
CA HIS A 229 4.74 9.30 9.24
C HIS A 229 4.71 8.63 7.86
N GLN A 230 5.88 8.44 7.25
CA GLN A 230 5.99 7.69 6.00
C GLN A 230 5.70 6.20 6.21
N LEU A 231 6.13 5.62 7.33
CA LEU A 231 5.82 4.23 7.68
C LEU A 231 4.32 4.02 7.85
N ARG A 232 3.62 4.91 8.57
CA ARG A 232 2.15 4.89 8.70
C ARG A 232 1.45 5.06 7.35
N SER A 233 1.91 6.00 6.53
CA SER A 233 1.38 6.23 5.18
C SER A 233 1.55 5.00 4.28
N ASN A 234 2.74 4.40 4.26
CA ASN A 234 3.02 3.21 3.47
C ASN A 234 2.20 2.01 3.97
N PHE A 235 2.06 1.83 5.29
CA PHE A 235 1.18 0.82 5.88
C PHE A 235 -0.24 0.98 5.35
N TYR A 236 -0.78 2.20 5.38
CA TYR A 236 -2.12 2.50 4.88
C TYR A 236 -2.28 2.18 3.37
N VAL A 237 -1.37 2.67 2.52
CA VAL A 237 -1.41 2.44 1.07
C VAL A 237 -1.41 0.94 0.75
N ILE A 238 -0.51 0.20 1.40
CA ILE A 238 -0.36 -1.23 1.20
C ILE A 238 -1.60 -2.00 1.64
N MET A 239 -2.08 -1.76 2.86
CA MET A 239 -3.22 -2.49 3.39
C MET A 239 -4.48 -2.20 2.59
N THR A 240 -4.65 -0.95 2.14
CA THR A 240 -5.72 -0.56 1.21
C THR A 240 -5.60 -1.32 -0.11
N THR A 241 -4.40 -1.41 -0.68
CA THR A 241 -4.16 -2.14 -1.93
C THR A 241 -4.53 -3.62 -1.81
N LEU A 242 -4.14 -4.28 -0.71
CA LEU A 242 -4.45 -5.69 -0.48
C LEU A 242 -5.94 -5.95 -0.26
N ARG A 243 -6.67 -4.99 0.28
CA ARG A 243 -8.12 -5.11 0.46
C ARG A 243 -8.87 -5.05 -0.86
N GLU A 244 -8.50 -4.12 -1.72
CA GLU A 244 -9.31 -3.77 -2.89
C GLU A 244 -8.90 -4.50 -4.17
N SER A 245 -7.64 -4.96 -4.28
CA SER A 245 -7.17 -5.63 -5.48
C SER A 245 -7.00 -7.13 -5.25
N ASP A 246 -7.84 -7.92 -5.93
CA ASP A 246 -7.62 -9.36 -6.04
C ASP A 246 -6.30 -9.67 -6.74
N GLU A 247 -5.92 -8.86 -7.72
CA GLU A 247 -4.64 -8.99 -8.44
C GLU A 247 -3.45 -8.81 -7.50
N ALA A 248 -3.48 -7.83 -6.59
CA ALA A 248 -2.43 -7.64 -5.59
C ALA A 248 -2.29 -8.85 -4.66
N ARG A 249 -3.42 -9.46 -4.28
CA ARG A 249 -3.45 -10.64 -3.41
C ARG A 249 -2.94 -11.90 -4.13
N ARG A 250 -3.31 -12.05 -5.40
CA ARG A 250 -3.00 -13.23 -6.23
C ARG A 250 -1.64 -13.09 -6.90
N HIS A 251 -1.44 -12.12 -7.78
CA HIS A 251 -0.21 -11.94 -8.54
C HIS A 251 0.91 -11.27 -7.74
N GLY A 252 0.57 -10.59 -6.64
CA GLY A 252 1.54 -9.96 -5.75
C GLY A 252 1.90 -8.53 -6.13
N VAL A 253 2.94 -8.03 -5.46
CA VAL A 253 3.39 -6.64 -5.57
C VAL A 253 4.88 -6.60 -5.89
N VAL A 254 5.26 -5.70 -6.79
CA VAL A 254 6.64 -5.35 -7.08
C VAL A 254 6.95 -4.00 -6.42
N ALA A 255 7.96 -3.97 -5.56
CA ALA A 255 8.44 -2.74 -4.96
C ALA A 255 9.55 -2.12 -5.82
N ILE A 256 9.48 -0.82 -6.05
CA ILE A 256 10.56 -0.03 -6.65
C ILE A 256 10.96 1.04 -5.65
N ILE A 257 12.20 1.04 -5.20
CA ILE A 257 12.79 2.10 -4.39
C ILE A 257 13.66 2.94 -5.33
N TYR A 258 13.27 4.19 -5.56
CA TYR A 258 13.85 5.03 -6.60
C TYR A 258 14.56 6.26 -6.00
N THR A 259 15.88 6.26 -6.07
CA THR A 259 16.78 7.28 -5.50
C THR A 259 17.77 7.85 -6.54
N VAL A 260 17.44 7.76 -7.82
CA VAL A 260 18.27 8.27 -8.93
C VAL A 260 18.18 9.80 -9.02
N GLY A 261 19.31 10.45 -9.32
CA GLY A 261 19.36 11.89 -9.58
C GLY A 261 18.94 12.74 -8.38
N ARG A 262 17.97 13.64 -8.58
CA ARG A 262 17.46 14.56 -7.55
C ARG A 262 16.51 13.92 -6.54
N PHE A 263 16.14 12.65 -6.72
CA PHE A 263 15.28 11.91 -5.80
C PHE A 263 16.07 11.16 -4.72
N ARG A 264 17.36 11.48 -4.57
CA ARG A 264 18.22 10.90 -3.55
C ARG A 264 17.65 11.17 -2.16
N ASP A 265 17.68 10.14 -1.33
CA ASP A 265 17.40 10.30 0.08
C ASP A 265 18.55 11.06 0.74
N MET A 266 18.22 12.22 1.32
CA MET A 266 19.18 13.02 2.08
C MET A 266 19.43 12.45 3.48
N SER A 267 18.60 11.52 3.96
CA SER A 267 18.73 10.92 5.29
C SER A 267 19.74 9.77 5.37
N ALA A 268 20.50 9.52 4.30
CA ALA A 268 21.56 8.52 4.24
C ALA A 268 21.13 7.11 4.68
N GLY A 269 19.82 6.80 4.66
CA GLY A 269 19.32 5.46 4.96
C GLY A 269 19.24 5.03 6.40
N LEU A 270 19.41 5.96 7.34
CA LEU A 270 19.26 5.71 8.78
C LEU A 270 17.94 4.98 9.12
N ASP A 271 16.93 5.15 8.26
CA ASP A 271 15.58 4.63 8.43
C ASP A 271 15.29 3.30 7.74
N ALA A 272 16.18 2.80 6.88
CA ALA A 272 15.84 1.71 5.96
C ALA A 272 15.64 0.35 6.67
N ALA A 273 16.22 0.15 7.85
CA ALA A 273 15.89 -0.98 8.72
C ALA A 273 14.43 -0.95 9.21
N ARG A 274 13.88 0.23 9.49
CA ARG A 274 12.48 0.39 9.93
C ARG A 274 11.52 0.15 8.76
N PHE A 275 11.86 0.61 7.55
CA PHE A 275 11.12 0.24 6.34
C PHE A 275 11.13 -1.27 6.11
N ALA A 276 12.28 -1.93 6.24
CA ALA A 276 12.39 -3.38 6.10
C ALA A 276 11.56 -4.12 7.17
N LYS A 277 11.55 -3.64 8.40
CA LYS A 277 10.70 -4.17 9.48
C LYS A 277 9.22 -4.07 9.14
N VAL A 278 8.75 -2.89 8.70
CA VAL A 278 7.34 -2.70 8.30
C VAL A 278 6.99 -3.57 7.10
N ALA A 279 7.81 -3.56 6.05
CA ALA A 279 7.56 -4.33 4.84
C ALA A 279 7.49 -5.84 5.09
N SER A 280 8.35 -6.38 5.97
CA SER A 280 8.37 -7.81 6.33
C SER A 280 7.27 -8.24 7.32
N SER A 281 6.49 -7.28 7.82
CA SER A 281 5.37 -7.51 8.75
C SER A 281 4.00 -7.33 8.07
N LEU A 282 3.97 -6.83 6.83
CA LEU A 282 2.75 -6.66 6.05
C LEU A 282 2.49 -7.93 5.22
N PRO A 283 1.23 -8.40 5.12
CA PRO A 283 0.89 -9.64 4.40
C PRO A 283 0.89 -9.46 2.87
N ILE A 284 1.90 -8.75 2.34
CA ILE A 284 2.12 -8.56 0.92
C ILE A 284 2.93 -9.72 0.38
N PRO A 285 2.50 -10.34 -0.73
CA PRO A 285 3.37 -11.20 -1.49
C PRO A 285 4.29 -10.37 -2.37
N PHE A 286 5.47 -10.01 -1.85
CA PHE A 286 6.48 -9.35 -2.65
C PHE A 286 7.08 -10.34 -3.67
N CYS A 287 6.92 -10.00 -4.95
CA CYS A 287 7.44 -10.79 -6.07
C CYS A 287 8.77 -10.25 -6.60
N GLY A 288 9.08 -8.99 -6.30
CA GLY A 288 10.34 -8.36 -6.67
C GLY A 288 10.55 -7.07 -5.88
N MET A 289 11.81 -6.77 -5.55
CA MET A 289 12.20 -5.49 -4.98
C MET A 289 13.35 -4.91 -5.78
N HIS A 290 13.11 -3.78 -6.44
CA HIS A 290 14.08 -3.10 -7.29
C HIS A 290 14.59 -1.84 -6.60
N PHE A 291 15.87 -1.82 -6.25
CA PHE A 291 16.55 -0.65 -5.73
C PHE A 291 17.28 0.09 -6.84
N CYS A 292 16.79 1.26 -7.20
CA CYS A 292 17.25 2.07 -8.31
C CYS A 292 18.01 3.28 -7.78
N HIS A 293 19.32 3.37 -8.05
CA HIS A 293 20.16 4.41 -7.47
C HIS A 293 21.22 4.92 -8.45
N SER A 294 21.72 6.12 -8.17
CA SER A 294 22.80 6.78 -8.95
C SER A 294 24.01 7.14 -8.09
N ASP A 295 24.04 6.63 -6.86
CA ASP A 295 25.06 6.93 -5.85
C ASP A 295 25.45 5.64 -5.16
N ILE A 296 26.68 5.19 -5.39
CA ILE A 296 27.19 3.93 -4.87
C ILE A 296 27.11 3.86 -3.34
N ARG A 297 27.13 4.99 -2.63
CA ARG A 297 27.01 5.02 -1.16
C ARG A 297 25.64 4.52 -0.69
N GLN A 298 24.59 4.78 -1.48
CA GLN A 298 23.25 4.26 -1.17
C GLN A 298 23.17 2.74 -1.35
N PHE A 299 23.98 2.19 -2.26
CA PHE A 299 24.11 0.75 -2.42
C PHE A 299 24.82 0.08 -1.24
N VAL A 300 25.90 0.69 -0.73
CA VAL A 300 26.60 0.22 0.47
C VAL A 300 25.65 0.14 1.68
N LEU A 301 24.81 1.16 1.84
CA LEU A 301 23.78 1.17 2.85
C LEU A 301 22.76 0.04 2.66
N VAL A 302 22.22 -0.14 1.45
CA VAL A 302 21.24 -1.21 1.22
C VAL A 302 21.86 -2.59 1.40
N LYS A 303 23.14 -2.77 1.05
CA LYS A 303 23.92 -3.99 1.35
C LYS A 303 23.89 -4.31 2.84
N ALA A 304 24.11 -3.32 3.71
CA ALA A 304 24.08 -3.52 5.16
C ALA A 304 22.71 -4.00 5.68
N LEU A 305 21.65 -3.81 4.89
CA LEU A 305 20.28 -4.15 5.25
C LEU A 305 19.78 -5.46 4.63
N LEU A 306 20.44 -5.98 3.59
CA LEU A 306 20.07 -7.27 2.99
C LEU A 306 20.05 -8.43 4.00
N PRO A 307 20.96 -8.52 5.00
CA PRO A 307 20.87 -9.56 6.04
C PRO A 307 19.61 -9.47 6.91
N LEU A 308 18.93 -8.32 6.95
CA LEU A 308 17.69 -8.13 7.70
C LEU A 308 16.46 -8.60 6.94
N MET A 309 16.61 -8.89 5.64
CA MET A 309 15.52 -9.46 4.85
C MET A 309 15.36 -10.94 5.16
N PRO A 310 14.12 -11.46 5.17
CA PRO A 310 13.88 -12.90 5.21
C PRO A 310 14.60 -13.60 4.05
N LEU A 311 15.12 -14.81 4.29
CA LEU A 311 15.89 -15.59 3.30
C LEU A 311 15.14 -15.82 1.98
N TYR A 312 13.80 -15.88 2.00
CA TYR A 312 12.99 -16.03 0.79
C TYR A 312 12.86 -14.74 -0.04
N ALA A 313 13.12 -13.58 0.56
CA ALA A 313 12.97 -12.27 -0.06
C ALA A 313 14.28 -11.77 -0.68
N THR A 314 15.44 -12.11 -0.10
CA THR A 314 16.76 -11.74 -0.62
C THR A 314 16.99 -12.11 -2.10
N PRO A 315 16.60 -13.31 -2.57
CA PRO A 315 16.70 -13.70 -3.98
C PRO A 315 15.84 -12.86 -4.91
N LYS A 316 14.85 -12.15 -4.37
CA LYS A 316 13.92 -11.30 -5.12
C LYS A 316 14.39 -9.84 -5.22
N PHE A 317 15.48 -9.50 -4.55
CA PHE A 317 16.06 -8.17 -4.56
C PHE A 317 16.96 -7.94 -5.78
N ARG A 318 16.80 -6.81 -6.46
CA ARG A 318 17.66 -6.38 -7.58
C ARG A 318 18.10 -4.94 -7.35
N SER A 319 19.37 -4.68 -7.58
CA SER A 319 19.93 -3.34 -7.56
C SER A 319 20.25 -2.89 -8.98
N HIS A 320 19.83 -1.68 -9.33
CA HIS A 320 20.07 -1.03 -10.62
C HIS A 320 20.83 0.26 -10.38
N TYR A 321 22.07 0.31 -10.86
CA TYR A 321 22.95 1.48 -10.76
C TYR A 321 23.07 2.16 -12.12
N GLY A 322 22.86 3.47 -12.16
CA GLY A 322 23.13 4.26 -13.35
C GLY A 322 22.38 5.58 -13.39
N THR A 323 22.36 6.17 -14.57
CA THR A 323 21.52 7.31 -14.95
C THR A 323 20.04 6.91 -14.98
N HIS A 324 19.16 7.92 -15.07
CA HIS A 324 17.72 7.72 -15.21
C HIS A 324 17.39 6.74 -16.35
N ALA A 325 17.94 7.00 -17.54
CA ALA A 325 17.71 6.18 -18.73
C ALA A 325 18.21 4.73 -18.58
N GLU A 326 19.39 4.52 -18.01
CA GLU A 326 19.96 3.17 -17.80
C GLU A 326 19.14 2.35 -16.81
N VAL A 327 18.69 2.96 -15.72
CA VAL A 327 17.83 2.30 -14.73
C VAL A 327 16.48 1.94 -15.32
N LEU A 328 15.85 2.85 -16.08
CA LEU A 328 14.59 2.56 -16.77
C LEU A 328 14.75 1.42 -17.77
N TYR A 329 15.84 1.41 -18.54
CA TYR A 329 16.16 0.32 -19.45
C TYR A 329 16.31 -1.02 -18.70
N ALA A 330 16.99 -1.02 -17.55
CA ALA A 330 17.11 -2.22 -16.72
C ALA A 330 15.76 -2.73 -16.20
N LEU A 331 14.88 -1.83 -15.73
CA LEU A 331 13.53 -2.17 -15.25
C LEU A 331 12.66 -2.81 -16.33
N ARG A 332 12.79 -2.40 -17.60
CA ARG A 332 12.08 -3.04 -18.73
C ARG A 332 12.41 -4.53 -18.84
N GLY A 333 13.65 -4.93 -18.52
CA GLY A 333 14.07 -6.33 -18.48
C GLY A 333 13.35 -7.18 -17.43
N TYR A 334 12.64 -6.55 -16.49
CA TYR A 334 11.80 -7.18 -15.46
C TYR A 334 10.30 -6.99 -15.72
N GLY A 335 9.92 -6.56 -16.92
CA GLY A 335 8.53 -6.36 -17.30
C GLY A 335 7.91 -5.06 -16.77
N ILE A 336 8.72 -4.15 -16.20
CA ILE A 336 8.27 -2.85 -15.71
C ILE A 336 8.53 -1.82 -16.81
N SER A 337 7.47 -1.41 -17.50
CA SER A 337 7.58 -0.49 -18.61
C SER A 337 7.70 0.97 -18.15
N GLU A 338 8.31 1.82 -18.96
CA GLU A 338 8.57 3.22 -18.61
C GLU A 338 7.29 4.05 -18.49
N ASP A 339 6.27 3.75 -19.30
CA ASP A 339 4.94 4.36 -19.28
C ASP A 339 4.17 4.06 -17.98
N VAL A 340 4.55 3.02 -17.23
CA VAL A 340 4.01 2.74 -15.89
C VAL A 340 4.57 3.73 -14.88
N LEU A 341 5.78 4.23 -15.10
CA LEU A 341 6.50 5.07 -14.15
C LEU A 341 6.11 6.55 -14.32
N PRO A 342 5.83 7.27 -13.22
CA PRO A 342 5.34 8.65 -13.25
C PRO A 342 6.47 9.68 -13.47
N PHE A 343 7.25 9.50 -14.53
CA PHE A 343 8.29 10.44 -14.97
C PHE A 343 7.85 11.18 -16.23
N SER A 344 8.23 12.45 -16.36
CA SER A 344 8.08 13.18 -17.63
C SER A 344 9.21 12.80 -18.59
N HIS A 345 8.90 12.50 -19.85
CA HIS A 345 9.90 12.13 -20.87
C HIS A 345 10.91 13.25 -21.19
N PHE A 346 10.58 14.50 -20.85
CA PHE A 346 11.35 15.69 -21.24
C PHE A 346 11.88 16.50 -20.06
N GLU A 347 11.43 16.20 -18.85
CA GLU A 347 11.81 16.94 -17.66
C GLU A 347 12.07 15.95 -16.54
N ASP A 348 13.09 16.18 -15.71
CA ASP A 348 13.31 15.42 -14.46
C ASP A 348 12.11 15.52 -13.47
N LYS A 349 10.96 16.06 -13.90
CA LYS A 349 9.72 16.23 -13.14
C LYS A 349 9.01 14.92 -12.89
N PHE A 350 8.61 14.79 -11.64
CA PHE A 350 7.85 13.69 -11.11
C PHE A 350 6.35 14.01 -11.21
N LEU A 351 5.57 13.11 -11.80
CA LEU A 351 4.14 13.32 -12.08
C LEU A 351 3.28 12.78 -10.95
N LEU A 352 2.76 13.65 -10.08
CA LEU A 352 1.88 13.26 -8.97
C LEU A 352 0.41 13.11 -9.37
N ARG A 353 0.05 13.27 -10.65
CA ARG A 353 -1.35 13.35 -11.09
C ARG A 353 -2.16 12.12 -10.66
N HIS A 354 -1.68 10.93 -10.99
CA HIS A 354 -2.38 9.68 -10.65
C HIS A 354 -2.44 9.45 -9.13
N HIS A 355 -1.34 9.74 -8.43
CA HIS A 355 -1.29 9.61 -6.98
C HIS A 355 -2.25 10.57 -6.26
N ASN A 356 -2.33 11.83 -6.73
CA ASN A 356 -3.25 12.82 -6.18
C ASN A 356 -4.72 12.43 -6.43
N MET A 357 -5.02 11.90 -7.63
CA MET A 357 -6.35 11.37 -7.93
C MET A 357 -6.69 10.19 -7.01
N TRP A 358 -5.75 9.27 -6.80
CA TRP A 358 -5.91 8.16 -5.86
C TRP A 358 -6.13 8.64 -4.43
N CYS A 359 -5.37 9.62 -3.94
CA CYS A 359 -5.57 10.21 -2.61
C CYS A 359 -6.95 10.85 -2.45
N GLN A 360 -7.46 11.52 -3.49
CA GLN A 360 -8.80 12.12 -3.48
C GLN A 360 -9.91 11.06 -3.45
N ASP A 361 -9.78 10.02 -4.28
CA ASP A 361 -10.68 8.86 -4.28
C ASP A 361 -10.69 8.17 -2.91
N ARG A 362 -9.51 7.99 -2.29
CA ARG A 362 -9.39 7.44 -0.93
C ARG A 362 -10.13 8.26 0.12
N LYS A 363 -10.01 9.58 0.09
CA LYS A 363 -10.74 10.46 1.02
C LYS A 363 -12.25 10.24 0.94
N GLN A 364 -12.78 10.05 -0.26
CA GLN A 364 -14.21 9.83 -0.46
C GLN A 364 -14.63 8.44 0.01
N LYS A 365 -13.92 7.39 -0.40
CA LYS A 365 -14.21 6.01 -0.01
C LYS A 365 -14.11 5.79 1.50
N ASP A 366 -13.05 6.30 2.12
CA ASP A 366 -12.85 6.15 3.57
C ASP A 366 -13.85 6.95 4.39
N ALA A 367 -14.28 8.12 3.90
CA ALA A 367 -15.35 8.87 4.56
C ALA A 367 -16.66 8.07 4.60
N ILE A 368 -16.99 7.36 3.52
CA ILE A 368 -18.17 6.49 3.48
C ILE A 368 -18.04 5.34 4.49
N ILE A 369 -16.88 4.65 4.51
CA ILE A 369 -16.61 3.56 5.46
C ILE A 369 -16.67 4.06 6.91
N ALA A 370 -16.13 5.25 7.18
CA ALA A 370 -16.16 5.87 8.50
C ALA A 370 -17.60 6.15 8.96
N ILE A 371 -18.45 6.67 8.07
CA ILE A 371 -19.88 6.92 8.37
C ILE A 371 -20.59 5.59 8.67
N GLU A 372 -20.41 4.57 7.84
CA GLU A 372 -21.01 3.24 8.06
C GLU A 372 -20.58 2.64 9.40
N ARG A 373 -19.30 2.77 9.73
CA ARG A 373 -18.77 2.29 11.01
C ARG A 373 -19.34 3.03 12.21
N ARG A 374 -19.50 4.36 12.13
CA ARG A 374 -20.14 5.16 13.20
C ARG A 374 -21.61 4.78 13.36
N ALA A 375 -22.32 4.56 12.26
CA ALA A 375 -23.71 4.14 12.29
C ALA A 375 -23.89 2.77 12.98
N LEU A 376 -23.01 1.79 12.73
CA LEU A 376 -23.04 0.50 13.41
C LEU A 376 -22.81 0.63 14.93
N LEU A 377 -21.91 1.51 15.37
CA LEU A 377 -21.67 1.74 16.80
C LEU A 377 -22.88 2.32 17.54
N VAL A 378 -23.72 3.11 16.86
CA VAL A 378 -24.95 3.67 17.45
C VAL A 378 -26.01 2.59 17.68
N LEU A 379 -26.06 1.57 16.83
CA LEU A 379 -27.04 0.48 16.93
C LEU A 379 -26.74 -0.50 18.08
N ASP A 380 -25.48 -0.63 18.48
CA ASP A 380 -25.06 -1.49 19.59
C ASP A 380 -25.25 -0.83 20.97
N CYS A 381 -25.69 0.44 21.04
CA CYS A 381 -26.11 1.04 22.31
C CYS A 381 -27.44 0.44 22.76
N PRO A 382 -27.56 -0.03 24.02
CA PRO A 382 -28.85 -0.49 24.54
C PRO A 382 -29.88 0.64 24.39
N PRO A 383 -31.15 0.33 24.04
CA PRO A 383 -32.15 1.35 23.80
C PRO A 383 -32.33 2.18 25.07
N GLY A 384 -31.73 3.36 25.08
CA GLY A 384 -32.07 4.41 26.02
C GLY A 384 -33.50 4.90 25.74
N PRO A 385 -34.08 5.73 26.62
CA PRO A 385 -35.43 6.26 26.43
C PRO A 385 -35.57 7.22 25.22
N TYR A 386 -34.53 7.36 24.40
CA TYR A 386 -34.50 8.24 23.23
C TYR A 386 -34.60 7.42 21.94
N ASN A 387 -35.44 7.88 21.02
CA ASN A 387 -35.80 7.18 19.79
C ASN A 387 -34.55 6.97 18.91
N ALA A 388 -34.34 5.76 18.39
CA ALA A 388 -33.18 5.40 17.57
C ALA A 388 -33.00 6.31 16.34
N GLU A 389 -34.10 6.83 15.78
CA GLU A 389 -34.07 7.82 14.68
C GLU A 389 -33.44 9.16 15.09
N GLU A 390 -33.63 9.58 16.34
CA GLU A 390 -33.10 10.84 16.86
C GLU A 390 -31.60 10.73 17.15
N ALA A 391 -31.13 9.56 17.59
CA ALA A 391 -29.70 9.29 17.80
C ALA A 391 -28.91 9.22 16.48
N VAL A 392 -29.46 8.57 15.45
CA VAL A 392 -28.86 8.54 14.11
C VAL A 392 -28.86 9.93 13.48
N SER A 393 -29.96 10.69 13.59
CA SER A 393 -30.02 12.07 13.11
C SER A 393 -29.02 12.97 13.86
N THR A 394 -28.88 12.82 15.18
CA THR A 394 -27.93 13.61 15.99
C THR A 394 -26.47 13.27 15.67
N ALA A 395 -26.13 11.99 15.45
CA ALA A 395 -24.79 11.56 15.04
C ALA A 395 -24.42 12.07 13.64
N LEU A 396 -25.39 12.21 12.74
CA LEU A 396 -25.20 12.76 11.39
C LEU A 396 -25.19 14.30 11.36
N ASN A 397 -25.77 14.96 12.36
CA ASN A 397 -25.88 16.42 12.42
C ASN A 397 -24.72 17.11 13.14
N HIS A 398 -23.86 16.36 13.83
CA HIS A 398 -22.79 16.95 14.65
C HIS A 398 -21.48 17.25 13.90
N ASP A 399 -21.35 16.86 12.62
CA ASP A 399 -20.19 17.15 11.79
C ASP A 399 -20.56 17.93 10.51
N ASP A 400 -19.66 18.84 10.16
CA ASP A 400 -19.67 19.89 9.13
C ASP A 400 -20.57 19.65 7.88
N LYS A 401 -21.15 20.72 7.35
CA LYS A 401 -22.16 20.76 6.25
C LYS A 401 -21.84 19.93 5.00
N GLY A 402 -20.61 19.46 4.83
CA GLY A 402 -20.17 18.57 3.75
C GLY A 402 -20.63 17.11 3.87
N SER A 403 -21.02 16.63 5.07
CA SER A 403 -21.46 15.24 5.30
C SER A 403 -22.84 14.94 4.70
N HIS A 404 -23.78 15.88 4.83
CA HIS A 404 -25.13 15.79 4.25
C HIS A 404 -25.12 15.80 2.72
N GLU A 405 -24.18 16.51 2.10
CA GLU A 405 -24.02 16.54 0.63
C GLU A 405 -23.49 15.20 0.09
N LEU A 406 -22.68 14.48 0.89
CA LEU A 406 -22.16 13.14 0.55
C LEU A 406 -23.22 12.04 0.68
N ILE A 407 -24.08 12.09 1.70
CA ILE A 407 -25.17 11.11 1.90
C ILE A 407 -26.24 11.27 0.83
N ALA A 408 -26.57 12.52 0.45
CA ALA A 408 -27.45 12.79 -0.69
C ALA A 408 -26.86 12.29 -2.02
N SER A 409 -25.53 12.25 -2.16
CA SER A 409 -24.88 11.64 -3.32
C SER A 409 -24.97 10.11 -3.34
N LYS A 410 -24.91 9.44 -2.19
CA LYS A 410 -25.01 7.97 -2.12
C LYS A 410 -26.41 7.43 -2.44
N ALA A 411 -27.47 8.23 -2.20
CA ALA A 411 -28.83 7.87 -2.63
C ALA A 411 -29.04 7.92 -4.16
N VAL A 412 -28.04 8.35 -4.94
CA VAL A 412 -28.11 8.53 -6.39
C VAL A 412 -27.09 7.69 -7.16
N PHE A 413 -26.15 7.01 -6.50
CA PHE A 413 -25.11 6.22 -7.17
C PHE A 413 -25.26 4.72 -6.85
N ASP A 414 -26.26 4.11 -7.50
CA ASP A 414 -26.23 2.68 -7.83
C ASP A 414 -25.77 2.52 -9.29
N GLU A 415 -24.93 1.52 -9.53
CA GLU A 415 -24.19 1.29 -10.76
C GLU A 415 -25.08 0.74 -11.87
N SER A 416 -25.43 1.61 -12.80
CA SER A 416 -25.27 1.35 -14.23
C SER A 416 -25.52 2.67 -14.95
N ALA A 417 -24.80 2.92 -16.05
CA ALA A 417 -25.23 3.93 -17.02
C ALA A 417 -26.51 3.43 -17.70
N GLN A 418 -27.61 3.42 -16.94
CA GLN A 418 -28.94 3.27 -17.48
C GLN A 418 -29.44 4.69 -17.75
N GLU A 419 -29.78 4.93 -19.02
CA GLU A 419 -30.78 5.92 -19.35
C GLU A 419 -31.96 5.65 -18.41
N SER A 420 -32.27 6.61 -17.53
CA SER A 420 -33.53 6.53 -16.81
C SER A 420 -34.64 6.46 -17.87
N ASP A 421 -35.71 5.72 -17.59
CA ASP A 421 -36.83 5.48 -18.53
C ASP A 421 -37.52 6.78 -19.04
N ASP A 422 -37.08 7.95 -18.53
CA ASP A 422 -37.45 9.30 -18.94
C ASP A 422 -36.45 10.00 -19.88
N GLY A 423 -35.40 9.31 -20.34
CA GLY A 423 -34.37 9.83 -21.26
C GLY A 423 -33.44 10.88 -20.65
N ARG A 424 -33.41 11.05 -19.32
CA ARG A 424 -32.54 12.02 -18.65
C ARG A 424 -31.12 11.48 -18.47
N LEU A 425 -30.12 12.35 -18.65
CA LEU A 425 -28.74 12.00 -18.36
C LEU A 425 -28.49 12.06 -16.85
N ASN A 426 -27.91 11.00 -16.30
CA ASN A 426 -27.32 11.01 -14.97
C ASN A 426 -25.81 11.28 -15.07
N PRO A 427 -25.29 12.33 -14.39
CA PRO A 427 -23.87 12.60 -14.32
C PRO A 427 -23.09 11.41 -13.74
N CYS A 428 -22.04 10.99 -14.43
CA CYS A 428 -21.05 10.07 -13.90
C CYS A 428 -19.80 10.84 -13.42
N PRO A 429 -18.90 10.22 -12.65
CA PRO A 429 -17.68 10.87 -12.18
C PRO A 429 -16.81 11.48 -13.30
N GLN A 430 -16.85 10.95 -14.52
CA GLN A 430 -16.10 11.46 -15.68
C GLN A 430 -16.71 12.74 -16.30
N ASP A 431 -17.95 13.10 -15.95
CA ASP A 431 -18.65 14.24 -16.54
C ASP A 431 -18.23 15.60 -15.98
N ILE A 432 -18.33 16.63 -16.82
CA ILE A 432 -17.85 17.98 -16.57
C ILE A 432 -19.05 18.91 -16.38
N LEU A 433 -19.43 19.14 -15.13
CA LEU A 433 -20.71 19.77 -14.77
C LEU A 433 -20.62 21.30 -14.75
N PHE A 434 -21.51 21.96 -15.48
CA PHE A 434 -21.69 23.41 -15.46
C PHE A 434 -22.45 23.86 -14.21
N GLY A 435 -22.15 25.05 -13.71
CA GLY A 435 -22.83 25.65 -12.57
C GLY A 435 -21.91 25.99 -11.41
N TYR A 436 -22.45 26.74 -10.45
CA TYR A 436 -21.79 27.01 -9.17
C TYR A 436 -22.05 25.82 -8.24
N GLY A 437 -21.04 25.40 -7.47
CA GLY A 437 -21.12 24.23 -6.57
C GLY A 437 -20.38 22.99 -7.07
N TYR A 438 -20.31 22.76 -8.38
CA TYR A 438 -19.70 21.52 -8.92
C TYR A 438 -18.17 21.58 -9.08
N LYS A 439 -17.49 22.54 -8.47
CA LYS A 439 -16.04 22.72 -8.68
C LYS A 439 -15.22 21.49 -8.23
N LEU A 440 -15.71 20.79 -7.20
CA LEU A 440 -15.08 19.60 -6.64
C LEU A 440 -15.54 18.30 -7.32
N HIS A 441 -16.44 18.37 -8.31
CA HIS A 441 -16.86 17.20 -9.07
C HIS A 441 -15.66 16.55 -9.78
N PRO A 442 -15.49 15.21 -9.77
CA PRO A 442 -14.27 14.57 -10.28
C PRO A 442 -13.92 14.97 -11.73
N GLY A 443 -14.88 15.00 -12.65
CA GLY A 443 -14.63 15.45 -14.02
C GLY A 443 -14.28 16.95 -14.14
N ASN A 444 -14.77 17.81 -13.25
CA ASN A 444 -14.33 19.22 -13.19
C ASN A 444 -12.90 19.35 -12.63
N VAL A 445 -12.53 18.52 -11.65
CA VAL A 445 -11.15 18.43 -11.13
C VAL A 445 -10.21 17.96 -12.24
N GLN A 446 -10.60 16.93 -13.00
CA GLN A 446 -9.86 16.44 -14.16
C GLN A 446 -9.66 17.54 -15.20
N LEU A 447 -10.70 18.31 -15.53
CA LEU A 447 -10.60 19.47 -16.43
C LEU A 447 -9.62 20.52 -15.90
N HIS A 448 -9.67 20.84 -14.60
CA HIS A 448 -8.78 21.82 -13.99
C HIS A 448 -7.31 21.38 -14.03
N ASN A 449 -7.05 20.07 -13.84
CA ASN A 449 -5.72 19.50 -13.95
C ASN A 449 -5.21 19.57 -15.39
N LEU A 450 -6.01 19.13 -16.37
CA LEU A 450 -5.67 19.23 -17.80
C LEU A 450 -5.34 20.67 -18.21
N ILE A 451 -6.16 21.64 -17.78
CA ILE A 451 -5.91 23.05 -18.04
C ILE A 451 -4.61 23.54 -17.38
N GLY A 452 -4.19 22.93 -16.28
CA GLY A 452 -2.92 23.25 -15.65
C GLY A 452 -1.72 22.86 -16.48
N ASP A 453 -1.78 21.65 -17.03
CA ASP A 453 -0.72 21.10 -17.86
C ASP A 453 -0.58 21.89 -19.18
N HIS A 454 -1.67 22.49 -19.67
CA HIS A 454 -1.72 23.23 -20.93
C HIS A 454 -1.81 24.75 -20.80
N ALA A 455 -1.65 25.30 -19.59
CA ALA A 455 -1.84 26.73 -19.34
C ALA A 455 -0.81 27.59 -20.08
N ASP A 456 0.46 27.16 -20.09
CA ASP A 456 1.58 27.89 -20.69
C ASP A 456 1.54 27.82 -22.22
N ASP A 457 1.26 26.63 -22.79
CA ASP A 457 1.01 26.44 -24.22
C ASP A 457 -0.09 27.38 -24.72
N TYR A 458 -1.23 27.43 -24.02
CA TYR A 458 -2.33 28.31 -24.37
C TYR A 458 -1.95 29.79 -24.26
N ALA A 459 -1.09 30.15 -23.30
CA ALA A 459 -0.63 31.51 -23.10
C ALA A 459 0.30 31.99 -24.22
N ALA A 460 1.14 31.09 -24.76
CA ALA A 460 2.08 31.35 -25.84
C ALA A 460 1.43 31.60 -27.21
N ILE A 461 0.16 31.25 -27.39
CA ILE A 461 -0.56 31.45 -28.66
C ILE A 461 -1.04 32.91 -28.78
N ASP A 462 -0.54 33.67 -29.75
CA ASP A 462 -0.96 35.08 -29.92
C ASP A 462 -2.33 35.24 -30.58
N GLY A 463 -2.64 34.37 -31.53
CA GLY A 463 -3.84 34.48 -32.36
C GLY A 463 -5.12 34.02 -31.65
N LYS A 464 -6.20 34.81 -31.81
CA LYS A 464 -7.51 34.54 -31.19
C LYS A 464 -8.16 33.27 -31.72
N LYS A 465 -8.00 33.00 -33.02
CA LYS A 465 -8.57 31.83 -33.69
C LYS A 465 -7.86 30.56 -33.21
N GLU A 466 -6.54 30.61 -33.13
CA GLU A 466 -5.64 29.56 -32.69
C GLU A 466 -5.92 29.21 -31.22
N LYS A 467 -6.16 30.20 -30.36
CA LYS A 467 -6.63 29.98 -28.98
C LYS A 467 -8.00 29.30 -28.93
N MET A 468 -8.93 29.67 -29.81
CA MET A 468 -10.22 29.00 -29.89
C MET A 468 -10.06 27.53 -30.31
N ASP A 469 -9.26 27.27 -31.33
CA ASP A 469 -8.99 25.93 -31.84
C ASP A 469 -8.28 25.06 -30.79
N TYR A 470 -7.33 25.64 -30.05
CA TYR A 470 -6.64 24.96 -28.95
C TYR A 470 -7.63 24.57 -27.83
N ALA A 471 -8.48 25.49 -27.37
CA ALA A 471 -9.49 25.18 -26.37
C ALA A 471 -10.49 24.11 -26.86
N LEU A 472 -10.82 24.11 -28.16
CA LEU A 472 -11.69 23.10 -28.76
C LEU A 472 -11.01 21.72 -28.81
N ASN A 473 -9.71 21.67 -29.09
CA ASN A 473 -8.95 20.43 -29.05
C ASN A 473 -8.91 19.81 -27.64
N LEU A 474 -8.83 20.62 -26.58
CA LEU A 474 -8.94 20.11 -25.21
C LEU A 474 -10.33 19.54 -24.91
N VAL A 475 -11.40 20.14 -25.44
CA VAL A 475 -12.76 19.58 -25.33
C VAL A 475 -12.84 18.21 -26.00
N ARG A 476 -12.34 18.10 -27.24
CA ARG A 476 -12.32 16.85 -28.00
C ARG A 476 -11.49 15.77 -27.30
N TYR A 477 -10.35 16.15 -26.74
CA TYR A 477 -9.51 15.27 -25.95
C TYR A 477 -10.28 14.68 -24.77
N MET A 478 -10.99 15.51 -23.98
CA MET A 478 -11.80 15.03 -22.85
C MET A 478 -12.96 14.14 -23.32
N LYS A 479 -13.66 14.51 -24.40
CA LYS A 479 -14.74 13.69 -24.97
C LYS A 479 -14.24 12.32 -25.44
N ASN A 480 -13.06 12.26 -26.05
CA ASN A 480 -12.43 11.01 -26.47
C ASN A 480 -12.03 10.10 -25.28
N GLN A 481 -11.93 10.64 -24.07
CA GLN A 481 -11.72 9.87 -22.83
C GLN A 481 -13.05 9.46 -22.16
N GLY A 482 -14.19 9.70 -22.81
CA GLY A 482 -15.52 9.37 -22.31
C GLY A 482 -16.19 10.45 -21.45
N SER A 483 -15.57 11.63 -21.29
CA SER A 483 -16.19 12.73 -20.53
C SER A 483 -17.26 13.45 -21.34
N ARG A 484 -18.43 13.70 -20.75
CA ARG A 484 -19.45 14.61 -21.31
C ARG A 484 -19.39 15.96 -20.61
N PHE A 485 -19.83 17.02 -21.30
CA PHE A 485 -19.97 18.34 -20.71
C PHE A 485 -21.46 18.59 -20.47
N LEU A 486 -21.88 18.63 -19.20
CA LEU A 486 -23.31 18.64 -18.85
C LEU A 486 -23.71 19.96 -18.19
N ILE A 487 -24.90 20.47 -18.53
CA ILE A 487 -25.55 21.58 -17.84
C ILE A 487 -26.89 21.12 -17.27
N PHE A 488 -27.21 21.56 -16.06
CA PHE A 488 -28.53 21.30 -15.47
C PHE A 488 -29.53 22.31 -16.00
N GLU A 489 -30.55 21.83 -16.71
CA GLU A 489 -31.59 22.65 -17.30
C GLU A 489 -32.84 22.63 -16.41
N ARG A 490 -33.26 23.82 -15.97
CA ARG A 490 -34.33 23.96 -14.96
C ARG A 490 -35.71 23.59 -15.49
N GLU A 491 -35.94 23.79 -16.78
CA GLU A 491 -37.22 23.52 -17.44
C GLU A 491 -37.46 22.01 -17.55
N SER A 492 -36.45 21.27 -18.03
CA SER A 492 -36.48 19.81 -18.14
C SER A 492 -36.21 19.08 -16.81
N LYS A 493 -35.74 19.81 -15.79
CA LYS A 493 -35.29 19.30 -14.49
C LYS A 493 -34.28 18.16 -14.64
N GLY A 494 -33.38 18.27 -15.61
CA GLY A 494 -32.43 17.22 -15.96
C GLY A 494 -31.10 17.76 -16.44
N TRP A 495 -30.13 16.86 -16.58
CA TRP A 495 -28.83 17.17 -17.19
C TRP A 495 -28.90 16.99 -18.70
N VAL A 496 -28.36 17.96 -19.42
CA VAL A 496 -28.29 17.96 -20.88
C VAL A 496 -26.84 18.16 -21.29
N GLU A 497 -26.38 17.42 -22.30
CA GLU A 497 -25.05 17.63 -22.86
C GLU A 497 -25.01 18.97 -23.62
N VAL A 498 -24.01 19.80 -23.32
CA VAL A 498 -23.83 21.08 -23.99
C VAL A 498 -23.12 20.92 -25.32
N SER A 499 -23.35 21.90 -26.21
CA SER A 499 -22.62 21.99 -27.47
C SER A 499 -21.10 22.13 -27.26
N ASP A 500 -20.30 21.69 -28.23
CA ASP A 500 -18.85 21.86 -28.23
C ASP A 500 -18.43 23.32 -28.05
N ASN A 501 -19.21 24.26 -28.58
CA ASN A 501 -18.97 25.69 -28.40
C ASN A 501 -19.15 26.16 -26.95
N GLN A 502 -20.15 25.65 -26.24
CA GLN A 502 -20.35 25.92 -24.81
C GLN A 502 -19.27 25.25 -23.96
N ALA A 503 -18.92 23.99 -24.25
CA ALA A 503 -17.81 23.30 -23.61
C ALA A 503 -16.49 24.07 -23.78
N ARG A 504 -16.16 24.50 -25.01
CA ARG A 504 -14.98 25.31 -25.34
C ARG A 504 -14.96 26.62 -24.55
N ASN A 505 -16.10 27.29 -24.44
CA ASN A 505 -16.20 28.53 -23.65
C ASN A 505 -15.91 28.29 -22.16
N LYS A 506 -16.38 27.17 -21.60
CA LYS A 506 -16.03 26.76 -20.22
C LYS A 506 -14.53 26.53 -20.07
N VAL A 507 -13.91 25.75 -20.96
CA VAL A 507 -12.46 25.51 -20.97
C VAL A 507 -11.68 26.84 -21.02
N ALA A 508 -12.00 27.71 -21.99
CA ALA A 508 -11.33 28.99 -22.17
C ALA A 508 -11.53 29.95 -20.98
N LYS A 509 -12.71 29.91 -20.31
CA LYS A 509 -12.96 30.70 -19.10
C LYS A 509 -12.15 30.16 -17.93
N THR A 510 -12.05 28.84 -17.78
CA THR A 510 -11.26 28.19 -16.73
C THR A 510 -9.76 28.48 -16.88
N ILE A 511 -9.21 28.44 -18.10
CA ILE A 511 -7.81 28.84 -18.37
C ILE A 511 -7.58 30.30 -17.96
N ARG A 512 -8.47 31.22 -18.37
CA ARG A 512 -8.36 32.66 -18.04
C ARG A 512 -8.45 32.93 -16.54
N ASN A 513 -9.34 32.24 -15.83
CA ASN A 513 -9.51 32.40 -14.39
C ASN A 513 -8.31 31.90 -13.59
N ARG A 514 -7.62 30.87 -14.10
CA ARG A 514 -6.41 30.34 -13.45
C ARG A 514 -5.29 31.37 -13.41
N ARG A 515 -5.11 32.17 -14.47
CA ARG A 515 -4.06 33.21 -14.56
C ARG A 515 -4.26 34.40 -13.59
N ARG A 516 -5.45 34.54 -13.00
CA ARG A 516 -5.77 35.63 -12.06
C ARG A 516 -5.43 35.26 -10.61
N LYS A 517 -5.08 34.01 -10.36
CA LYS A 517 -4.57 33.51 -9.09
C LYS A 517 -3.07 33.34 -9.21
#